data_AF-A0A956R1F8-F1
#
_entry.id   AF-A0A956R1F8-F1
#
_cell.length_a   1.000
_cell.length_b   1.000
_cell.length_c   1.000
_cell.angle_alpha   90.00
_cell.angle_beta   90.00
_cell.angle_gamma   90.00
#
_symmetry.space_group_name_H-M   'P 1'
#
loop_
_entity.id
_entity.type
_entity.pdbx_description
1 polymer ?
#
loop_
_entity_poly.entity_id
_entity_poly.type
_entity_poly.pdbx_seq_one_letter_code
_entity_poly.pdbx_strand_id
1 'polypeptide(L)'
;MPRVASARVVLALMTAATLACDPLGESTSPDRSDAATARPLPPSDGDPDGSIRLILNNPEGRPAPVDRCEVELCTSLLSMIEGAQTSIDFAIYGMRNQSQILAALEAAKARGVEIRGIVDRDVEGDNYYTSTNTMAARLGKIRDDQRVDQALEREFLRDERSMKFDAEPACNRPEGFNGYVQCLAYDLGDSCLLATHASREQFGAGDDDNSGKAFNKIMHDKFFVVDGRYVWTGSTNVSDSGTGGYNANLV
;
A
#
# COMPACT_ATOMS: atom_id res chain seq x y z
N MET A 1 28.31 -77.66 -21.89
CA MET A 1 27.07 -77.02 -22.40
C MET A 1 25.89 -77.69 -21.69
N PRO A 2 24.86 -77.01 -21.16
CA PRO A 2 24.48 -75.60 -21.27
C PRO A 2 24.75 -74.77 -20.00
N ARG A 3 24.64 -73.45 -20.14
CA ARG A 3 24.90 -72.40 -19.14
C ARG A 3 23.68 -72.18 -18.26
N VAL A 4 23.88 -72.07 -16.94
CA VAL A 4 22.85 -71.61 -15.99
C VAL A 4 22.73 -70.09 -16.12
N ALA A 5 21.57 -69.61 -16.58
CA ALA A 5 21.24 -68.20 -16.60
C ALA A 5 20.63 -67.80 -15.25
N SER A 6 21.37 -67.03 -14.44
CA SER A 6 20.80 -66.36 -13.28
C SER A 6 20.04 -65.12 -13.75
N ALA A 7 18.71 -65.17 -13.67
CA ALA A 7 17.86 -64.01 -13.85
C ALA A 7 18.01 -63.07 -12.65
N ARG A 8 18.63 -61.90 -12.85
CA ARG A 8 18.57 -60.79 -11.90
C ARG A 8 17.29 -60.00 -12.18
N VAL A 9 16.32 -60.12 -11.28
CA VAL A 9 15.17 -59.21 -11.22
C VAL A 9 15.68 -57.86 -10.73
N VAL A 10 15.70 -56.87 -11.61
CA VAL A 10 15.97 -55.47 -11.24
C VAL A 10 14.65 -54.89 -10.76
N LEU A 11 14.51 -54.74 -9.44
CA LEU A 11 13.41 -54.00 -8.85
C LEU A 11 13.69 -52.51 -9.08
N ALA A 12 12.99 -51.90 -10.02
CA ALA A 12 13.04 -50.46 -10.23
C ALA A 12 12.40 -49.77 -9.01
N LEU A 13 13.22 -49.21 -8.12
CA LEU A 13 12.74 -48.25 -7.13
C LEU A 13 12.34 -46.99 -7.88
N MET A 14 11.03 -46.77 -8.03
CA MET A 14 10.50 -45.45 -8.31
C MET A 14 10.74 -44.58 -7.08
N THR A 15 11.74 -43.71 -7.13
CA THR A 15 11.86 -42.57 -6.22
C THR A 15 10.71 -41.62 -6.54
N ALA A 16 9.64 -41.70 -5.75
CA ALA A 16 8.66 -40.63 -5.67
C ALA A 16 9.37 -39.42 -5.07
N ALA A 17 9.73 -38.45 -5.92
CA ALA A 17 10.12 -37.13 -5.45
C ALA A 17 8.88 -36.48 -4.83
N THR A 18 8.77 -36.59 -3.51
CA THR A 18 7.88 -35.71 -2.75
C THR A 18 8.43 -34.30 -2.91
N LEU A 19 7.76 -33.48 -3.71
CA LEU A 19 7.85 -32.03 -3.59
C LEU A 19 7.48 -31.69 -2.15
N ALA A 20 8.49 -31.52 -1.31
CA ALA A 20 8.30 -30.97 0.01
C ALA A 20 7.82 -29.54 -0.19
N CYS A 21 6.55 -29.28 0.15
CA CYS A 21 6.15 -27.92 0.50
C CYS A 21 7.00 -27.55 1.71
N ASP A 22 7.83 -26.53 1.57
CA ASP A 22 8.45 -25.89 2.73
C ASP A 22 7.33 -25.53 3.71
N PRO A 23 7.42 -25.96 4.99
CA PRO A 23 6.48 -25.48 5.98
C PRO A 23 6.62 -23.96 6.03
N LEU A 24 5.48 -23.24 5.97
CA LEU A 24 5.40 -21.81 6.19
C LEU A 24 6.25 -21.49 7.42
N GLY A 25 7.38 -20.83 7.19
CA GLY A 25 8.34 -20.53 8.25
C GLY A 25 7.62 -19.77 9.36
N GLU A 26 7.65 -20.31 10.57
CA GLU A 26 7.29 -19.57 11.78
C GLU A 26 8.06 -18.26 11.77
N SER A 27 7.34 -17.16 11.98
CA SER A 27 7.94 -15.84 12.11
C SER A 27 9.02 -15.88 13.20
N THR A 28 10.27 -15.68 12.80
CA THR A 28 11.40 -15.56 13.74
C THR A 28 11.49 -14.18 14.37
N SER A 29 10.51 -13.29 14.16
CA SER A 29 10.50 -11.99 14.81
C SER A 29 10.40 -12.19 16.32
N PRO A 30 11.44 -11.83 17.09
CA PRO A 30 11.37 -11.92 18.54
C PRO A 30 10.31 -10.95 19.05
N ASP A 31 9.62 -11.33 20.11
CA ASP A 31 8.70 -10.47 20.88
C ASP A 31 9.41 -9.29 21.59
N ARG A 32 10.68 -9.04 21.25
CA ARG A 32 11.54 -8.00 21.79
C ARG A 32 12.49 -7.47 20.71
N SER A 33 12.30 -6.20 20.36
CA SER A 33 13.19 -5.41 19.52
C SER A 33 14.49 -5.03 20.26
N ASP A 34 15.33 -6.01 20.60
CA ASP A 34 16.68 -5.72 21.09
C ASP A 34 17.62 -5.49 19.90
N ALA A 35 18.31 -4.34 19.90
CA ALA A 35 19.18 -3.86 18.80
C ALA A 35 20.29 -4.85 18.38
N ALA A 36 20.57 -5.89 19.19
CA ALA A 36 21.61 -6.87 18.97
C ALA A 36 21.21 -8.07 18.08
N THR A 37 19.96 -8.15 17.61
CA THR A 37 19.43 -9.36 16.93
C THR A 37 19.14 -9.21 15.44
N ALA A 38 19.38 -8.04 14.84
CA ALA A 38 19.18 -7.81 13.41
C ALA A 38 20.12 -8.71 12.59
N ARG A 39 19.57 -9.75 11.95
CA ARG A 39 20.31 -10.57 10.99
C ARG A 39 20.37 -9.79 9.67
N PRO A 40 21.56 -9.49 9.12
CA PRO A 40 21.65 -8.81 7.83
C PRO A 40 20.83 -9.55 6.78
N LEU A 41 20.15 -8.80 5.91
CA LEU A 41 19.63 -9.39 4.69
C LEU A 41 20.79 -10.12 4.00
N PRO A 42 20.57 -11.34 3.48
CA PRO A 42 21.64 -12.10 2.85
C PRO A 42 22.35 -11.22 1.82
N PRO A 43 23.68 -11.34 1.65
CA PRO A 43 24.35 -10.71 0.52
C PRO A 43 23.64 -11.16 -0.76
N SER A 44 22.99 -10.20 -1.41
CA SER A 44 22.46 -10.36 -2.76
C SER A 44 23.28 -9.47 -3.66
N ASP A 45 23.82 -10.08 -4.70
CA ASP A 45 24.48 -9.52 -5.87
C ASP A 45 23.47 -8.73 -6.77
N GLY A 46 22.24 -8.50 -6.27
CA GLY A 46 21.04 -8.61 -7.08
C GLY A 46 20.73 -10.08 -7.35
N ASP A 47 19.46 -10.47 -7.47
CA ASP A 47 19.20 -11.74 -8.14
C ASP A 47 19.60 -11.57 -9.62
N PRO A 48 20.60 -12.31 -10.15
CA PRO A 48 20.92 -12.26 -11.58
C PRO A 48 19.73 -12.66 -12.47
N ASP A 49 18.73 -13.36 -11.91
CA ASP A 49 17.49 -13.76 -12.58
C ASP A 49 16.28 -12.86 -12.24
N GLY A 50 16.41 -11.92 -11.30
CA GLY A 50 15.36 -10.95 -10.95
C GLY A 50 14.10 -11.56 -10.29
N SER A 51 14.23 -12.54 -9.41
CA SER A 51 13.09 -13.22 -8.78
C SER A 51 12.18 -12.24 -8.04
N ILE A 52 10.93 -12.23 -8.51
CA ILE A 52 9.82 -11.52 -7.88
C ILE A 52 9.15 -12.51 -6.95
N ARG A 53 9.12 -12.21 -5.65
CA ARG A 53 8.25 -12.90 -4.69
C ARG A 53 6.89 -12.23 -4.68
N LEU A 54 5.86 -12.93 -5.14
CA LEU A 54 4.48 -12.49 -5.02
C LEU A 54 3.92 -12.91 -3.66
N ILE A 55 3.46 -11.94 -2.87
CA ILE A 55 2.77 -12.17 -1.60
C ILE A 55 1.31 -11.78 -1.79
N LEU A 56 0.41 -12.73 -1.61
CA LEU A 56 -1.03 -12.52 -1.76
C LEU A 56 -1.69 -12.35 -0.40
N ASN A 57 -2.68 -11.46 -0.31
CA ASN A 57 -3.49 -11.34 0.89
C ASN A 57 -4.50 -12.49 0.98
N ASN A 58 -4.57 -13.13 2.14
CA ASN A 58 -5.71 -13.95 2.51
C ASN A 58 -6.36 -13.36 3.77
N PRO A 59 -7.52 -12.68 3.65
CA PRO A 59 -8.19 -12.07 4.79
C PRO A 59 -9.05 -13.06 5.59
N GLU A 60 -9.05 -14.34 5.24
CA GLU A 60 -9.76 -15.37 6.01
C GLU A 60 -9.28 -15.37 7.48
N GLY A 61 -10.23 -15.33 8.41
CA GLY A 61 -9.93 -15.23 9.84
C GLY A 61 -9.44 -13.86 10.30
N ARG A 62 -9.49 -12.82 9.46
CA ARG A 62 -9.12 -11.43 9.80
C ARG A 62 -10.36 -10.52 9.75
N PRO A 63 -11.26 -10.58 10.75
CA PRO A 63 -12.54 -9.86 10.70
C PRO A 63 -12.43 -8.35 10.99
N ALA A 64 -11.28 -7.88 11.47
CA ALA A 64 -11.08 -6.50 11.88
C ALA A 64 -9.61 -6.06 11.67
N PRO A 65 -9.34 -4.75 11.58
CA PRO A 65 -7.98 -4.22 11.58
C PRO A 65 -7.21 -4.58 12.86
N VAL A 66 -5.90 -4.85 12.75
CA VAL A 66 -5.03 -5.21 13.88
C VAL A 66 -3.66 -4.52 13.82
N ASP A 67 -3.19 -4.02 14.97
CA ASP A 67 -1.83 -3.48 15.16
C ASP A 67 -0.82 -4.59 15.52
N ARG A 68 -0.80 -5.68 14.75
CA ARG A 68 0.18 -6.77 14.91
C ARG A 68 0.65 -7.28 13.56
N CYS A 69 1.93 -7.61 13.47
CA CYS A 69 2.58 -8.10 12.26
C CYS A 69 2.60 -9.63 12.22
N GLU A 70 1.43 -10.20 11.93
CA GLU A 70 1.22 -11.65 11.93
C GLU A 70 1.07 -12.25 10.53
N VAL A 71 0.79 -11.43 9.51
CA VAL A 71 0.61 -11.87 8.13
C VAL A 71 1.86 -11.60 7.32
N GLU A 72 2.05 -12.39 6.25
CA GLU A 72 3.23 -12.33 5.38
C GLU A 72 3.45 -10.93 4.77
N LEU A 73 2.38 -10.18 4.52
CA LEU A 73 2.44 -8.80 4.06
C LEU A 73 3.19 -7.89 5.05
N CYS A 74 2.92 -8.00 6.36
CA CYS A 74 3.71 -7.25 7.33
C CYS A 74 5.09 -7.89 7.56
N THR A 75 5.15 -9.21 7.81
CA THR A 75 6.41 -9.84 8.24
C THR A 75 7.50 -9.77 7.19
N SER A 76 7.14 -9.75 5.89
CA SER A 76 8.09 -9.49 4.80
C SER A 76 8.70 -8.10 4.87
N LEU A 77 7.88 -7.05 5.03
CA LEU A 77 8.35 -5.67 5.20
C LEU A 77 9.17 -5.51 6.48
N LEU A 78 8.68 -6.07 7.59
CA LEU A 78 9.35 -6.03 8.89
C LEU A 78 10.75 -6.66 8.79
N SER A 79 10.87 -7.83 8.19
CA SER A 79 12.15 -8.52 8.00
C SER A 79 13.13 -7.70 7.15
N MET A 80 12.63 -6.99 6.12
CA MET A 80 13.46 -6.10 5.31
C MET A 80 13.99 -4.90 6.11
N ILE A 81 13.15 -4.28 6.94
CA ILE A 81 13.55 -3.16 7.80
C ILE A 81 14.54 -3.62 8.88
N GLU A 82 14.28 -4.77 9.52
CA GLU A 82 15.14 -5.35 10.54
C GLU A 82 16.51 -5.72 9.96
N GLY A 83 16.56 -6.25 8.75
CA GLY A 83 17.80 -6.66 8.10
C GLY A 83 18.57 -5.54 7.38
N ALA A 84 18.01 -4.33 7.27
CA ALA A 84 18.65 -3.19 6.59
C ALA A 84 20.00 -2.80 7.24
N GLN A 85 21.00 -2.53 6.41
CA GLN A 85 22.38 -2.24 6.83
C GLN A 85 22.82 -0.80 6.54
N THR A 86 22.38 -0.20 5.43
CA THR A 86 22.86 1.10 4.96
C THR A 86 21.76 2.13 4.80
N SER A 87 20.64 1.77 4.15
CA SER A 87 19.57 2.73 3.88
C SER A 87 18.18 2.10 3.78
N ILE A 88 17.17 2.88 4.12
CA ILE A 88 15.76 2.61 3.86
C ILE A 88 15.16 3.86 3.25
N ASP A 89 14.70 3.74 2.01
CA ASP A 89 14.00 4.79 1.28
C ASP A 89 12.56 4.37 1.03
N PHE A 90 11.58 5.22 1.30
CA PHE A 90 10.19 4.85 1.08
C PHE A 90 9.34 5.99 0.53
N ALA A 91 8.30 5.65 -0.22
CA ALA A 91 7.16 6.52 -0.43
C ALA A 91 5.90 5.73 -0.09
N ILE A 92 5.15 6.25 0.87
CA ILE A 92 3.93 5.59 1.35
C ILE A 92 2.81 6.62 1.50
N TYR A 93 1.58 6.22 1.19
CA TYR A 93 0.41 7.07 1.46
C TYR A 93 0.38 7.53 2.93
N GLY A 94 0.61 6.62 3.87
CA GLY A 94 0.79 6.95 5.28
C GLY A 94 0.91 5.71 6.15
N MET A 95 0.99 5.91 7.48
CA MET A 95 1.06 4.85 8.47
C MET A 95 -0.05 4.97 9.52
N ARG A 96 -0.78 3.88 9.80
CA ARG A 96 -1.79 3.84 10.88
C ARG A 96 -1.69 2.56 11.70
N ASN A 97 -1.48 2.69 13.00
CA ASN A 97 -1.53 1.57 13.95
C ASN A 97 -0.66 0.39 13.49
N GLN A 98 0.62 0.64 13.24
CA GLN A 98 1.62 -0.39 12.90
C GLN A 98 2.88 -0.20 13.76
N SER A 99 2.70 -0.41 15.06
CA SER A 99 3.67 -0.13 16.11
C SER A 99 4.97 -0.91 15.91
N GLN A 100 4.90 -2.17 15.49
CA GLN A 100 6.09 -3.01 15.24
C GLN A 100 6.93 -2.48 14.06
N ILE A 101 6.29 -2.02 12.98
CA ILE A 101 7.01 -1.43 11.84
C ILE A 101 7.69 -0.13 12.26
N LEU A 102 7.00 0.75 12.99
CA LEU A 102 7.59 2.00 13.48
C LEU A 102 8.79 1.73 14.41
N ALA A 103 8.65 0.79 15.35
CA ALA A 103 9.73 0.40 16.25
C ALA A 103 10.93 -0.17 15.48
N ALA A 104 10.71 -0.97 14.43
CA ALA A 104 11.78 -1.49 13.60
C ALA A 104 12.51 -0.40 12.81
N LEU A 105 11.79 0.61 12.30
CA LEU A 105 12.39 1.78 11.65
C LEU A 105 13.22 2.62 12.65
N GLU A 106 12.70 2.84 13.85
CA GLU A 106 13.46 3.53 14.92
C GLU A 106 14.72 2.75 15.31
N ALA A 107 14.63 1.42 15.42
CA ALA A 107 15.76 0.56 15.68
C ALA A 107 16.79 0.60 14.53
N ALA A 108 16.34 0.59 13.26
CA ALA A 108 17.23 0.72 12.10
C ALA A 108 17.97 2.05 12.12
N LYS A 109 17.26 3.15 12.38
CA LYS A 109 17.87 4.48 12.56
C LYS A 109 18.89 4.48 13.69
N ALA A 110 18.60 3.84 14.82
CA ALA A 110 19.53 3.72 15.95
C ALA A 110 20.79 2.89 15.60
N ARG A 111 20.68 1.92 14.68
CA ARG A 111 21.83 1.19 14.11
C ARG A 111 22.67 2.02 13.13
N GLY A 112 22.23 3.22 12.78
CA GLY A 112 22.91 4.10 11.82
C GLY A 112 22.44 3.94 10.37
N VAL A 113 21.37 3.20 10.12
CA VAL A 113 20.73 3.11 8.79
C VAL A 113 20.16 4.47 8.41
N GLU A 114 20.48 4.96 7.22
CA GLU A 114 19.87 6.20 6.72
C GLU A 114 18.43 5.95 6.31
N ILE A 115 17.49 6.68 6.92
CA ILE A 115 16.07 6.59 6.57
C ILE A 115 15.62 7.88 5.89
N ARG A 116 15.02 7.77 4.72
CA ARG A 116 14.40 8.88 3.98
C ARG A 116 13.02 8.44 3.52
N GLY A 117 12.05 9.35 3.58
CA GLY A 117 10.70 9.00 3.15
C GLY A 117 9.91 10.16 2.59
N ILE A 118 8.88 9.83 1.82
CA ILE A 118 7.85 10.74 1.34
C ILE A 118 6.49 10.19 1.80
N VAL A 119 5.64 11.06 2.33
CA VAL A 119 4.26 10.75 2.72
C VAL A 119 3.29 11.70 2.07
N ASP A 120 2.03 11.30 1.97
CA ASP A 120 0.96 12.15 1.47
C ASP A 120 0.57 13.19 2.52
N ARG A 121 0.13 14.36 2.08
CA ARG A 121 -0.49 15.36 2.93
C ARG A 121 -1.57 16.09 2.16
N ASP A 122 -2.70 16.30 2.82
CA ASP A 122 -3.68 17.24 2.31
C ASP A 122 -3.15 18.69 2.33
N VAL A 123 -3.96 19.60 1.80
CA VAL A 123 -3.63 21.03 1.72
C VAL A 123 -3.42 21.70 3.09
N GLU A 124 -4.00 21.15 4.15
CA GLU A 124 -3.88 21.60 5.55
C GLU A 124 -2.64 21.02 6.24
N GLY A 125 -2.01 20.01 5.64
CA GLY A 125 -0.82 19.34 6.15
C GLY A 125 -1.14 18.15 7.04
N ASP A 126 -2.39 17.68 7.02
CA ASP A 126 -2.81 16.46 7.70
C ASP A 126 -2.67 15.24 6.78
N ASN A 127 -2.84 14.05 7.37
CA ASN A 127 -2.75 12.79 6.65
C ASN A 127 -3.85 11.86 7.16
N TYR A 128 -4.51 11.17 6.23
CA TYR A 128 -5.59 10.22 6.53
C TYR A 128 -5.16 9.09 7.48
N TYR A 129 -3.91 8.65 7.41
CA TYR A 129 -3.34 7.66 8.30
C TYR A 129 -2.79 8.32 9.57
N THR A 130 -3.51 8.13 10.67
CA THR A 130 -3.34 8.89 11.92
C THR A 130 -1.96 8.78 12.58
N SER A 131 -1.18 7.73 12.31
CA SER A 131 0.16 7.56 12.88
C SER A 131 1.28 8.20 12.02
N THR A 132 0.98 8.69 10.81
CA THR A 132 1.94 9.29 9.88
C THR A 132 2.71 10.45 10.52
N ASN A 133 2.01 11.34 11.23
CA ASN A 133 2.60 12.48 11.94
C ASN A 133 3.64 12.03 12.98
N THR A 134 3.28 11.04 13.79
CA THR A 134 4.18 10.50 14.81
C THR A 134 5.40 9.81 14.20
N MET A 135 5.20 9.01 13.14
CA MET A 135 6.29 8.37 12.40
C MET A 135 7.24 9.43 11.82
N ALA A 136 6.70 10.44 11.11
CA ALA A 136 7.51 11.49 10.49
C ALA A 136 8.35 12.25 11.52
N ALA A 137 7.76 12.61 12.67
CA ALA A 137 8.46 13.29 13.75
C ALA A 137 9.59 12.45 14.36
N ARG A 138 9.38 11.14 14.54
CA ARG A 138 10.37 10.21 15.12
C ARG A 138 11.53 9.92 14.16
N LEU A 139 11.25 9.79 12.86
CA LEU A 139 12.24 9.48 11.84
C LEU A 139 13.00 10.71 11.34
N GLY A 140 12.36 11.88 11.30
CA GLY A 140 12.97 13.19 11.05
C GLY A 140 13.17 13.54 9.57
N LYS A 141 13.81 12.69 8.77
CA LYS A 141 14.08 12.95 7.33
C LYS A 141 12.89 12.54 6.43
N ILE A 142 11.66 12.89 6.83
CA ILE A 142 10.45 12.59 6.06
C ILE A 142 9.95 13.87 5.39
N ARG A 143 9.67 13.79 4.08
CA ARG A 143 9.09 14.86 3.26
C ARG A 143 7.63 14.53 2.94
N ASP A 144 6.96 15.49 2.34
CA ASP A 144 5.58 15.37 1.89
C ASP A 144 5.31 16.08 0.56
N ASP A 145 4.12 15.87 0.02
CA ASP A 145 3.60 16.45 -1.21
C ASP A 145 2.63 17.61 -1.00
N GLN A 146 2.44 18.11 0.23
CA GLN A 146 1.50 19.19 0.56
C GLN A 146 1.61 20.39 -0.39
N ARG A 147 2.84 20.77 -0.76
CA ARG A 147 3.09 21.90 -1.66
C ARG A 147 2.48 21.69 -3.04
N VAL A 148 2.50 20.46 -3.54
CA VAL A 148 1.90 20.05 -4.81
C VAL A 148 0.38 20.15 -4.69
N ASP A 149 -0.19 19.62 -3.60
CA ASP A 149 -1.63 19.68 -3.32
C ASP A 149 -2.16 21.11 -3.24
N GLN A 150 -1.46 21.99 -2.51
CA GLN A 150 -1.81 23.40 -2.47
C GLN A 150 -1.70 24.08 -3.84
N ALA A 151 -0.79 23.63 -4.71
CA ALA A 151 -0.69 24.16 -6.07
C ALA A 151 -1.87 23.70 -6.94
N LEU A 152 -2.24 22.44 -6.84
CA LEU A 152 -3.36 21.84 -7.56
C LEU A 152 -4.71 22.43 -7.11
N GLU A 153 -4.89 22.68 -5.81
CA GLU A 153 -6.09 23.39 -5.30
C GLU A 153 -6.17 24.82 -5.87
N ARG A 154 -5.06 25.55 -5.92
CA ARG A 154 -5.03 26.89 -6.52
C ARG A 154 -5.35 26.88 -8.02
N GLU A 155 -4.86 25.89 -8.74
CA GLU A 155 -5.16 25.68 -10.17
C GLU A 155 -6.65 25.38 -10.36
N PHE A 156 -7.19 24.43 -9.61
CA PHE A 156 -8.61 24.10 -9.67
C PHE A 156 -9.52 25.30 -9.40
N LEU A 157 -9.26 26.04 -8.32
CA LEU A 157 -10.05 27.21 -7.99
C LEU A 157 -9.95 28.30 -9.08
N ARG A 158 -8.85 28.35 -9.86
CA ARG A 158 -8.75 29.23 -11.03
C ARG A 158 -9.61 28.73 -12.18
N ASP A 159 -9.58 27.44 -12.46
CA ASP A 159 -10.37 26.82 -13.54
C ASP A 159 -11.87 26.87 -13.24
N GLU A 160 -12.29 26.59 -12.01
CA GLU A 160 -13.68 26.71 -11.59
C GLU A 160 -14.20 28.16 -11.77
N ARG A 161 -13.35 29.15 -11.49
CA ARG A 161 -13.67 30.57 -11.74
C ARG A 161 -13.73 30.93 -13.21
N SER A 162 -12.91 30.31 -14.07
CA SER A 162 -12.89 30.59 -15.52
C SER A 162 -14.05 29.90 -16.24
N MET A 163 -14.40 28.68 -15.85
CA MET A 163 -15.53 27.90 -16.38
C MET A 163 -16.91 28.38 -15.93
N LYS A 164 -16.97 29.36 -15.03
CA LYS A 164 -18.22 29.97 -14.53
C LYS A 164 -19.12 30.55 -15.63
N PHE A 165 -18.60 30.72 -16.85
CA PHE A 165 -19.33 31.29 -17.99
C PHE A 165 -19.48 30.35 -19.21
N ASP A 166 -18.94 29.13 -19.18
CA ASP A 166 -18.92 28.20 -20.33
C ASP A 166 -19.79 26.95 -20.10
N ALA A 167 -21.10 27.13 -19.89
CA ALA A 167 -22.05 26.02 -19.88
C ALA A 167 -22.89 26.00 -21.17
N GLU A 168 -22.51 25.16 -22.14
CA GLU A 168 -23.47 24.62 -23.11
C GLU A 168 -24.43 23.63 -22.41
N PRO A 169 -25.63 23.43 -22.97
CA PRO A 169 -26.88 23.95 -22.41
C PRO A 169 -27.11 23.59 -20.93
N ALA A 170 -27.66 24.55 -20.17
CA ALA A 170 -27.90 24.41 -18.74
C ALA A 170 -28.92 23.31 -18.42
N CYS A 171 -28.46 22.10 -18.06
CA CYS A 171 -29.26 21.25 -17.19
C CYS A 171 -29.31 21.91 -15.82
N ASN A 172 -30.50 22.38 -15.43
CA ASN A 172 -30.67 22.98 -14.13
C ASN A 172 -30.46 21.92 -13.05
N ARG A 173 -29.64 22.25 -12.05
CA ARG A 173 -29.50 21.48 -10.81
C ARG A 173 -30.89 21.24 -10.19
N PRO A 174 -31.25 20.00 -9.82
CA PRO A 174 -32.48 19.74 -9.09
C PRO A 174 -32.50 20.42 -7.71
N GLU A 175 -33.68 20.87 -7.27
CA GLU A 175 -33.83 21.50 -5.95
C GLU A 175 -33.45 20.52 -4.82
N GLY A 176 -32.64 20.99 -3.86
CA GLY A 176 -32.19 20.18 -2.73
C GLY A 176 -31.01 19.24 -3.01
N PHE A 177 -30.31 19.42 -4.14
CA PHE A 177 -29.12 18.66 -4.50
C PHE A 177 -27.89 19.56 -4.59
N ASN A 178 -26.83 19.27 -3.82
CA ASN A 178 -25.62 20.10 -3.74
C ASN A 178 -24.42 19.53 -4.53
N GLY A 179 -24.57 18.35 -5.11
CA GLY A 179 -23.53 17.67 -5.87
C GLY A 179 -23.16 18.32 -7.21
N TYR A 180 -22.17 17.71 -7.85
CA TYR A 180 -21.84 18.00 -9.25
C TYR A 180 -23.03 17.62 -10.15
N VAL A 181 -23.34 18.47 -11.14
CA VAL A 181 -24.45 18.25 -12.06
C VAL A 181 -23.94 17.49 -13.27
N GLN A 182 -24.49 16.30 -13.49
CA GLN A 182 -24.25 15.51 -14.69
C GLN A 182 -25.49 15.54 -15.59
N CYS A 183 -25.31 16.07 -16.81
CA CYS A 183 -26.30 15.98 -17.89
C CYS A 183 -26.12 14.67 -18.64
N LEU A 184 -27.18 13.86 -18.74
CA LEU A 184 -27.20 12.68 -19.58
C LEU A 184 -28.32 12.82 -20.61
N ALA A 185 -27.99 12.71 -21.88
CA ALA A 185 -28.96 12.64 -22.96
C ALA A 185 -29.14 11.18 -23.39
N TYR A 186 -30.39 10.70 -23.37
CA TYR A 186 -30.76 9.38 -23.86
C TYR A 186 -31.58 9.53 -25.14
N ASP A 187 -31.09 8.94 -26.22
CA ASP A 187 -31.82 8.84 -27.48
C ASP A 187 -32.92 7.77 -27.36
N LEU A 188 -34.17 8.16 -27.60
CA LEU A 188 -35.34 7.28 -27.59
C LEU A 188 -35.90 7.04 -29.01
N GLY A 189 -35.16 7.43 -30.05
CA GLY A 189 -35.51 7.28 -31.45
C GLY A 189 -36.30 8.47 -32.00
N ASP A 190 -37.55 8.63 -31.57
CA ASP A 190 -38.41 9.76 -31.97
C ASP A 190 -38.36 10.95 -30.98
N SER A 191 -37.65 10.76 -29.87
CA SER A 191 -37.53 11.72 -28.77
C SER A 191 -36.18 11.56 -28.06
N CYS A 192 -35.84 12.53 -27.20
CA CYS A 192 -34.64 12.50 -26.38
C CYS A 192 -35.01 12.82 -24.92
N LEU A 193 -34.48 12.02 -23.98
CA LEU A 193 -34.59 12.30 -22.55
C LEU A 193 -33.28 12.96 -22.08
N LEU A 194 -33.37 14.22 -21.65
CA LEU A 194 -32.30 14.88 -20.93
C LEU A 194 -32.53 14.69 -19.42
N ALA A 195 -31.71 13.87 -18.79
CA ALA A 195 -31.73 13.64 -17.35
C ALA A 195 -30.63 14.45 -16.66
N THR A 196 -30.97 15.09 -15.55
CA THR A 196 -30.01 15.75 -14.67
C THR A 196 -29.79 14.89 -13.44
N HIS A 197 -28.57 14.44 -13.23
CA HIS A 197 -28.18 13.73 -12.01
C HIS A 197 -27.31 14.65 -11.15
N ALA A 198 -27.57 14.65 -9.84
CA ALA A 198 -26.72 15.29 -8.84
C ALA A 198 -26.85 14.48 -7.54
N SER A 199 -25.83 14.53 -6.67
CA SER A 199 -25.92 14.03 -5.29
C SER A 199 -26.60 15.06 -4.38
N ARG A 200 -27.29 14.58 -3.33
CA ARG A 200 -27.91 15.47 -2.32
C ARG A 200 -26.85 16.28 -1.58
N GLU A 201 -25.77 15.61 -1.21
CA GLU A 201 -24.57 16.20 -0.61
C GLU A 201 -23.58 16.68 -1.69
N GLN A 202 -22.66 17.54 -1.27
CA GLN A 202 -21.52 17.95 -2.09
C GLN A 202 -20.59 16.75 -2.33
N PHE A 203 -20.09 16.59 -3.56
CA PHE A 203 -19.12 15.54 -3.87
C PHE A 203 -17.79 15.86 -3.17
N GLY A 204 -17.20 14.91 -2.43
CA GLY A 204 -16.04 15.16 -1.57
C GLY A 204 -16.37 15.59 -0.13
N ALA A 205 -17.63 15.45 0.29
CA ALA A 205 -18.06 15.60 1.69
C ALA A 205 -18.51 14.24 2.26
N GLY A 206 -17.68 13.20 2.10
CA GLY A 206 -17.92 11.94 2.80
C GLY A 206 -17.86 12.16 4.32
N ASP A 207 -18.46 11.25 5.10
CA ASP A 207 -18.42 11.31 6.59
C ASP A 207 -16.99 11.38 7.16
N ASP A 208 -15.99 11.06 6.33
CA ASP A 208 -14.55 11.02 6.59
C ASP A 208 -13.73 12.10 5.84
N ASP A 209 -14.36 12.92 4.99
CA ASP A 209 -13.76 14.06 4.28
C ASP A 209 -14.52 15.35 4.61
N ASN A 210 -14.17 15.96 5.75
CA ASN A 210 -14.75 17.22 6.21
C ASN A 210 -14.25 18.45 5.42
N SER A 211 -13.41 18.26 4.40
CA SER A 211 -12.85 19.39 3.64
C SER A 211 -13.90 20.03 2.72
N GLY A 212 -14.92 19.26 2.30
CA GLY A 212 -15.90 19.69 1.29
C GLY A 212 -15.24 19.98 -0.06
N LYS A 213 -14.01 19.51 -0.28
CA LYS A 213 -13.23 19.82 -1.48
C LYS A 213 -13.40 18.69 -2.49
N ALA A 214 -13.67 19.07 -3.74
CA ALA A 214 -13.66 18.15 -4.88
C ALA A 214 -12.24 17.63 -5.23
N PHE A 215 -11.24 17.90 -4.39
CA PHE A 215 -9.81 17.66 -4.62
C PHE A 215 -9.27 16.77 -3.53
N ASN A 216 -9.25 15.47 -3.81
CA ASN A 216 -8.51 14.49 -3.03
C ASN A 216 -7.52 13.82 -3.99
N LYS A 217 -6.49 14.59 -4.39
CA LYS A 217 -5.38 14.05 -5.18
C LYS A 217 -4.36 13.57 -4.17
N ILE A 218 -4.17 12.26 -4.11
CA ILE A 218 -3.33 11.62 -3.10
C ILE A 218 -2.08 11.03 -3.73
N MET A 219 -0.92 11.24 -3.10
CA MET A 219 0.25 10.42 -3.32
C MET A 219 -0.02 9.03 -2.74
N HIS A 220 -0.31 8.09 -3.65
CA HIS A 220 -0.77 6.75 -3.30
C HIS A 220 0.33 5.68 -3.43
N ASP A 221 1.61 6.06 -3.33
CA ASP A 221 2.72 5.13 -3.38
C ASP A 221 2.75 4.21 -2.16
N LYS A 222 3.31 3.02 -2.33
CA LYS A 222 3.42 1.96 -1.32
C LYS A 222 4.68 1.16 -1.61
N PHE A 223 5.83 1.76 -1.40
CA PHE A 223 7.09 1.05 -1.59
C PHE A 223 8.17 1.41 -0.58
N PHE A 224 9.04 0.44 -0.35
CA PHE A 224 10.29 0.58 0.39
C PHE A 224 11.43 0.04 -0.46
N VAL A 225 12.53 0.78 -0.52
CA VAL A 225 13.80 0.39 -1.09
C VAL A 225 14.81 0.25 0.05
N VAL A 226 15.33 -0.96 0.26
CA VAL A 226 16.28 -1.25 1.34
C VAL A 226 17.66 -1.53 0.74
N ASP A 227 18.66 -0.84 1.30
CA ASP A 227 20.07 -0.90 0.94
C ASP A 227 20.34 -0.71 -0.57
N GLY A 228 19.45 -0.02 -1.27
CA GLY A 228 19.50 0.18 -2.73
C GLY A 228 19.36 -1.10 -3.55
N ARG A 229 18.92 -2.22 -2.94
CA ARG A 229 18.94 -3.56 -3.55
C ARG A 229 17.61 -4.28 -3.48
N TYR A 230 16.83 -4.06 -2.43
CA TYR A 230 15.58 -4.78 -2.20
C TYR A 230 14.40 -3.82 -2.31
N VAL A 231 13.36 -4.22 -3.04
CA VAL A 231 12.13 -3.44 -3.17
C VAL A 231 10.98 -4.23 -2.56
N TRP A 232 10.29 -3.64 -1.59
CA TRP A 232 8.97 -4.09 -1.14
C TRP A 232 7.94 -3.15 -1.76
N THR A 233 6.98 -3.67 -2.51
CA THR A 233 5.93 -2.87 -3.14
C THR A 233 4.69 -3.69 -3.44
N GLY A 234 3.58 -3.00 -3.67
CA GLY A 234 2.29 -3.59 -4.04
C GLY A 234 1.15 -2.65 -3.68
N SER A 235 -0.07 -3.20 -3.59
CA SER A 235 -1.25 -2.43 -3.19
C SER A 235 -1.42 -2.26 -1.67
N THR A 236 -0.52 -2.82 -0.87
CA THR A 236 -0.61 -2.87 0.60
C THR A 236 -0.22 -1.56 1.27
N ASN A 237 -1.17 -0.89 1.93
CA ASN A 237 -0.86 0.25 2.81
C ASN A 237 -0.25 -0.20 4.15
N VAL A 238 0.63 0.61 4.72
CA VAL A 238 1.25 0.39 6.04
C VAL A 238 0.24 0.71 7.15
N SER A 239 -0.73 -0.17 7.35
CA SER A 239 -1.79 0.05 8.33
C SER A 239 -2.34 -1.22 8.94
N ASP A 240 -3.00 -1.07 10.09
CA ASP A 240 -3.79 -2.13 10.74
C ASP A 240 -4.79 -2.83 9.82
N SER A 241 -5.17 -2.19 8.72
CA SER A 241 -6.13 -2.70 7.74
C SER A 241 -5.53 -3.06 6.38
N GLY A 242 -4.22 -2.91 6.23
CA GLY A 242 -3.44 -3.34 5.06
C GLY A 242 -2.41 -4.39 5.51
N THR A 243 -1.25 -3.96 5.99
CA THR A 243 -0.23 -4.85 6.59
C THR A 243 -0.75 -5.68 7.78
N GLY A 244 -1.81 -5.24 8.46
CA GLY A 244 -2.51 -6.05 9.48
C GLY A 244 -3.34 -7.24 8.93
N GLY A 245 -3.53 -7.34 7.61
CA GLY A 245 -4.17 -8.49 6.95
C GLY A 245 -5.69 -8.39 6.78
N TYR A 246 -6.32 -7.31 7.25
CA TYR A 246 -7.72 -7.02 6.90
C TYR A 246 -7.82 -6.59 5.42
N ASN A 247 -8.98 -6.79 4.77
CA ASN A 247 -9.15 -6.51 3.34
C ASN A 247 -9.82 -5.16 3.07
N ALA A 248 -9.29 -4.06 3.61
CA ALA A 248 -9.82 -2.72 3.33
C ALA A 248 -8.82 -1.77 2.69
N ASN A 249 -7.56 -2.19 2.53
CA ASN A 249 -6.48 -1.32 2.03
C ASN A 249 -5.50 -2.09 1.13
N LEU A 250 -6.06 -2.97 0.31
CA LEU A 250 -5.40 -3.80 -0.70
C LEU A 250 -6.26 -3.73 -1.96
N VAL A 251 -5.74 -3.11 -3.02
CA VAL A 251 -6.40 -2.94 -4.33
C VAL A 251 -6.02 -4.07 -5.28
#